data_AF-A0AAP0KB24-F1
#
_entry.id   AF-A0AAP0KB24-F1
#
_cell.length_a   1.000
_cell.length_b   1.000
_cell.length_c   1.000
_cell.angle_alpha   90.00
_cell.angle_beta   90.00
_cell.angle_gamma   90.00
#
_symmetry.space_group_name_H-M   'P 1'
#
loop_
_entity.id
_entity.type
_entity.pdbx_description
1 polymer ?
#
loop_
_entity_poly.entity_id
_entity_poly.type
_entity_poly.pdbx_seq_one_letter_code
_entity_poly.pdbx_strand_id
1 'polypeptide(L)'
;MRQAGTYSGILSGGICGRTGPHSLPLARIKKIMKKSSEDVKMISGEAPIVFSKACELFIEELTMRSWLVTLEGKRRTLHKEDVATALIATDLFDFLVNVVSDSTN
;
A
#
# COMPACT_ATOMS: atom_id res chain seq x y z
N MET A 1 9.65 39.51 -2.14
CA MET A 1 8.50 38.67 -1.73
C MET A 1 8.04 37.88 -2.95
N ARG A 2 8.10 36.55 -2.91
CA ARG A 2 7.63 35.70 -4.02
C ARG A 2 6.13 35.47 -3.84
N GLN A 3 5.34 35.82 -4.86
CA GLN A 3 3.90 35.57 -4.88
C GLN A 3 3.62 34.07 -4.77
N ALA A 4 2.58 33.69 -4.00
CA ALA A 4 2.12 32.32 -3.90
C ALA A 4 1.44 31.91 -5.22
N GLY A 5 1.86 30.78 -5.79
CA GLY A 5 1.30 30.22 -7.01
C GLY A 5 -0.12 29.66 -6.83
N THR A 6 -0.78 29.43 -7.95
CA THR A 6 -2.19 29.09 -8.20
C THR A 6 -2.75 27.81 -7.53
N TYR A 7 -2.05 27.21 -6.56
CA TYR A 7 -2.50 26.00 -5.85
C TYR A 7 -3.25 26.28 -4.54
N SER A 8 -3.54 27.55 -4.22
CA SER A 8 -4.22 27.96 -2.98
C SER A 8 -5.76 27.77 -3.00
N GLY A 9 -6.30 26.94 -3.89
CA GLY A 9 -7.74 26.87 -4.16
C GLY A 9 -8.50 25.63 -3.69
N ILE A 10 -7.85 24.57 -3.21
CA ILE A 10 -8.53 23.28 -2.94
C ILE A 10 -8.88 23.06 -1.46
N LEU A 11 -8.64 24.04 -0.57
CA LEU A 11 -8.80 23.85 0.88
C LEU A 11 -10.01 24.54 1.53
N SER A 12 -11.00 25.02 0.76
CA SER A 12 -12.17 25.65 1.38
C SER A 12 -13.49 25.23 0.72
N GLY A 13 -14.21 24.34 1.39
CA GLY A 13 -15.57 23.91 1.00
C GLY A 13 -15.88 22.52 1.57
N GLY A 14 -16.67 22.47 2.64
CA GLY A 14 -16.77 21.30 3.52
C GLY A 14 -17.34 20.04 2.88
N ILE A 15 -16.72 18.91 3.20
CA ILE A 15 -17.38 17.61 3.25
C ILE A 15 -16.87 16.88 4.50
N CYS A 16 -17.83 16.44 5.30
CA CYS A 16 -17.70 15.53 6.43
C CYS A 16 -16.77 14.35 6.11
N GLY A 17 -16.00 13.92 7.11
CA GLY A 17 -14.85 13.04 6.97
C GLY A 17 -15.06 11.81 6.08
N ARG A 18 -14.22 11.69 5.07
CA ARG A 18 -13.57 10.46 4.60
C ARG A 18 -12.59 10.86 3.51
N THR A 19 -11.56 10.04 3.35
CA THR A 19 -10.45 10.19 2.39
C THR A 19 -10.92 10.78 1.04
N GLY A 20 -10.06 11.52 0.32
CA GLY A 20 -10.31 11.92 -1.07
C GLY A 20 -10.59 10.71 -1.99
N PRO A 21 -10.46 10.80 -3.32
CA PRO A 21 -10.75 9.69 -4.25
C PRO A 21 -9.83 8.45 -4.11
N HIS A 22 -9.10 8.34 -3.01
CA HIS A 22 -8.09 7.34 -2.71
C HIS A 22 -8.62 6.35 -1.67
N SER A 23 -8.51 5.05 -1.98
CA SER A 23 -8.92 3.93 -1.13
C SER A 23 -8.15 3.85 0.19
N LEU A 24 -6.95 4.47 0.26
CA LEU A 24 -6.06 4.43 1.41
C LEU A 24 -5.77 5.84 1.97
N PRO A 25 -5.66 5.99 3.30
CA PRO A 25 -5.42 7.30 3.92
C PRO A 25 -4.00 7.82 3.65
N LEU A 26 -3.89 8.91 2.88
CA LEU A 26 -2.62 9.53 2.49
C LEU A 26 -1.71 9.89 3.67
N ALA A 27 -2.30 10.34 4.79
CA ALA A 27 -1.57 10.66 6.01
C ALA A 27 -0.85 9.42 6.58
N ARG A 28 -1.46 8.23 6.48
CA ARG A 28 -0.87 6.99 6.96
C ARG A 28 0.26 6.53 6.05
N ILE A 29 0.07 6.62 4.74
CA ILE A 29 1.10 6.33 3.73
C ILE A 29 2.33 7.21 3.98
N LYS A 30 2.13 8.54 4.09
CA LYS A 30 3.21 9.49 4.39
C LYS A 30 3.94 9.16 5.70
N LYS A 31 3.22 8.71 6.73
CA LYS A 31 3.81 8.31 8.02
C LYS A 31 4.67 7.04 7.89
N ILE A 32 4.29 6.08 7.05
CA ILE A 32 5.09 4.87 6.80
C ILE A 32 6.35 5.25 6.00
N MET A 33 6.20 6.06 4.95
CA MET A 33 7.34 6.57 4.16
C MET A 33 8.38 7.33 4.98
N LYS A 34 7.96 8.08 6.02
CA LYS A 34 8.91 8.73 6.95
C LYS A 34 9.61 7.77 7.90
N LYS A 35 9.00 6.62 8.18
CA LYS A 35 9.54 5.62 9.11
C LYS A 35 10.46 4.61 8.44
N SER A 36 10.43 4.50 7.11
CA SER A 36 11.22 3.51 6.37
C SER A 36 12.71 3.87 6.27
N SER A 37 13.10 5.13 6.49
CA SER A 37 14.49 5.56 6.48
C SER A 37 14.65 6.84 7.30
N GLU A 38 15.74 6.93 8.06
CA GLU A 38 16.10 8.13 8.85
C GLU A 38 16.47 9.32 7.97
N ASP A 39 16.83 9.09 6.70
CA ASP A 39 17.23 10.12 5.74
C ASP A 39 16.04 10.82 5.08
N VAL A 40 14.82 10.30 5.25
CA VAL A 40 13.62 10.87 4.63
C VAL A 40 13.12 12.09 5.42
N LYS A 41 13.63 13.27 5.05
CA LYS A 41 13.22 14.55 5.68
C LYS A 41 11.90 15.09 5.14
N MET A 42 11.83 15.28 3.81
CA MET A 42 10.67 15.83 3.11
C MET A 42 10.11 14.81 2.12
N ILE A 43 8.79 14.82 1.94
CA ILE A 43 8.07 13.96 0.99
C ILE A 43 7.20 14.86 0.14
N SER A 44 7.34 14.75 -1.18
CA SER A 44 6.50 15.47 -2.16
C SER A 44 5.02 15.15 -1.95
N GLY A 45 4.13 16.11 -2.24
CA GLY A 45 2.68 15.92 -2.14
C GLY A 45 2.15 14.82 -3.08
N GLU A 46 2.83 14.60 -4.21
CA GLU A 46 2.43 13.62 -5.22
C GLU A 46 2.76 12.17 -4.83
N ALA A 47 3.81 11.96 -4.03
CA ALA A 47 4.28 10.61 -3.73
C ALA A 47 3.24 9.77 -2.95
N PRO A 48 2.59 10.27 -1.88
CA PRO A 48 1.52 9.52 -1.21
C PRO A 48 0.33 9.20 -2.11
N ILE A 49 0.04 10.04 -3.11
CA ILE A 49 -1.06 9.83 -4.07
C ILE A 49 -0.74 8.62 -4.96
N VAL A 50 0.47 8.59 -5.53
CA VAL A 50 0.94 7.46 -6.36
C VAL A 50 0.99 6.17 -5.54
N PHE A 51 1.54 6.23 -4.32
CA PHE A 51 1.59 5.08 -3.43
C PHE A 51 0.20 4.56 -3.07
N SER A 52 -0.81 5.42 -2.91
CA SER A 52 -2.17 4.95 -2.66
C SER A 52 -2.69 4.05 -3.78
N LYS A 53 -2.46 4.41 -5.04
CA LYS A 53 -2.91 3.59 -6.18
C LYS A 53 -2.02 2.36 -6.37
N ALA A 54 -0.71 2.50 -6.19
CA ALA A 54 0.22 1.39 -6.26
C ALA A 54 -0.09 0.31 -5.20
N CYS A 55 -0.38 0.72 -3.96
CA CYS A 55 -0.77 -0.20 -2.90
C CYS A 55 -2.11 -0.90 -3.19
N GLU A 56 -3.06 -0.22 -3.82
CA GLU A 56 -4.32 -0.84 -4.26
C GLU A 56 -4.07 -1.98 -5.26
N LEU A 57 -3.32 -1.69 -6.34
CA LEU A 57 -2.95 -2.69 -7.34
C LEU A 57 -2.11 -3.82 -6.74
N PHE A 58 -1.20 -3.50 -5.82
CA PHE A 58 -0.37 -4.48 -5.14
C PHE A 58 -1.21 -5.45 -4.28
N ILE A 59 -2.20 -4.95 -3.53
CA ILE A 59 -3.07 -5.80 -2.70
C ILE A 59 -3.93 -6.69 -3.59
N GLU A 60 -4.53 -6.15 -4.64
CA GLU A 60 -5.35 -6.91 -5.59
C GLU A 60 -4.55 -8.06 -6.21
N GLU A 61 -3.37 -7.74 -6.71
CA GLU A 61 -2.49 -8.68 -7.41
C GLU A 61 -1.96 -9.78 -6.48
N LEU A 62 -1.55 -9.43 -5.25
CA LEU A 62 -1.13 -10.40 -4.24
C LEU A 62 -2.28 -11.32 -3.84
N THR A 63 -3.48 -10.75 -3.65
CA THR A 63 -4.68 -11.51 -3.27
C THR A 63 -5.08 -12.48 -4.36
N MET A 64 -5.05 -12.04 -5.63
CA MET A 64 -5.35 -12.89 -6.78
C MET A 64 -4.40 -14.09 -6.87
N ARG A 65 -3.09 -13.88 -6.75
CA ARG A 65 -2.12 -14.99 -6.75
C ARG A 65 -2.33 -15.95 -5.58
N SER A 66 -2.53 -15.42 -4.37
CA SER A 66 -2.76 -16.25 -3.18
C SER A 66 -4.06 -17.05 -3.30
N TRP A 67 -5.09 -16.47 -3.91
CA TRP A 67 -6.37 -17.14 -4.14
C TRP A 67 -6.26 -18.33 -5.10
N LEU A 68 -5.39 -18.25 -6.13
CA LEU A 68 -5.14 -19.39 -7.01
C LEU A 68 -4.60 -20.60 -6.22
N VAL A 69 -3.69 -20.37 -5.26
CA VAL A 69 -3.16 -21.41 -4.38
C VAL A 69 -4.27 -21.99 -3.48
N THR A 70 -5.14 -21.14 -2.93
CA THR A 70 -6.31 -21.59 -2.15
C THR A 70 -7.22 -22.50 -2.96
N LEU A 71 -7.48 -22.14 -4.23
CA LEU A 71 -8.33 -22.93 -5.13
C LEU A 71 -7.68 -24.26 -5.53
N GLU A 72 -6.36 -24.29 -5.74
CA GLU A 72 -5.61 -25.53 -5.98
C GLU A 72 -5.72 -26.48 -4.77
N GLY A 73 -5.70 -25.93 -3.56
CA GLY A 73 -6.00 -26.64 -2.32
C GLY A 73 -7.47 -27.06 -2.13
N LYS A 74 -8.35 -26.82 -3.11
CA LYS A 74 -9.82 -27.06 -3.06
C LYS A 74 -10.51 -26.37 -1.88
N ARG A 75 -9.92 -25.31 -1.36
CA ARG A 75 -10.47 -24.51 -0.25
C ARG A 75 -11.16 -23.27 -0.81
N ARG A 76 -12.01 -22.67 0.02
CA ARG A 76 -12.72 -21.40 -0.28
C ARG A 76 -12.45 -20.32 0.76
N THR A 77 -11.50 -20.59 1.65
CA THR A 77 -11.03 -19.67 2.69
C THR A 77 -9.55 -19.43 2.43
N LEU A 78 -9.17 -18.17 2.23
CA LEU A 78 -7.78 -17.76 2.03
C LEU A 78 -7.04 -17.87 3.37
N HIS A 79 -5.96 -18.63 3.39
CA HIS A 79 -5.11 -18.79 4.57
C HIS A 79 -3.76 -18.08 4.40
N LYS A 80 -3.06 -17.90 5.52
CA LYS A 80 -1.73 -17.29 5.55
C LYS A 80 -0.71 -18.13 4.77
N GLU A 81 -0.83 -19.46 4.82
CA GLU A 81 0.07 -20.36 4.09
C GLU A 81 -0.07 -20.22 2.56
N ASP A 82 -1.28 -19.88 2.08
CA ASP A 82 -1.53 -19.64 0.66
C ASP A 82 -0.77 -18.40 0.18
N VAL A 83 -0.77 -17.34 1.00
CA VAL A 83 -0.01 -16.11 0.74
C VAL A 83 1.50 -16.41 0.75
N ALA A 84 1.99 -17.14 1.75
CA ALA A 84 3.41 -17.52 1.83
C ALA A 84 3.86 -18.29 0.57
N THR A 85 3.05 -19.25 0.13
CA THR A 85 3.32 -20.05 -1.07
C THR A 85 3.32 -19.20 -2.34
N ALA A 86 2.33 -18.31 -2.49
CA ALA A 86 2.26 -17.41 -3.65
C ALA A 86 3.42 -16.42 -3.73
N LEU A 87 3.94 -15.96 -2.59
CA LEU A 87 5.11 -15.10 -2.51
C LEU A 87 6.38 -15.83 -2.96
N ILE A 88 6.61 -17.05 -2.46
CA ILE A 88 7.79 -17.86 -2.83
C ILE A 88 7.77 -18.22 -4.32
N ALA A 89 6.57 -18.42 -4.89
CA ALA A 89 6.41 -18.74 -6.31
C ALA A 89 6.62 -17.53 -7.24
N THR A 90 6.69 -16.30 -6.72
CA THR A 90 6.74 -15.07 -7.52
C THR A 90 7.97 -14.24 -7.16
N ASP A 91 9.01 -14.27 -8.00
CA ASP A 91 10.28 -13.55 -7.77
C ASP A 91 10.11 -12.04 -7.49
N LEU A 92 9.07 -11.41 -8.07
CA LEU A 92 8.75 -9.99 -7.83
C LEU A 92 8.48 -9.68 -6.35
N PHE A 93 8.04 -10.68 -5.58
CA PHE A 93 7.65 -10.53 -4.18
C PHE A 93 8.72 -10.99 -3.18
N ASP A 94 9.95 -11.24 -3.62
CA ASP A 94 11.06 -11.69 -2.77
C ASP A 94 11.32 -10.75 -1.57
N PHE A 95 11.06 -9.44 -1.74
CA PHE A 95 11.16 -8.45 -0.67
C PHE A 95 10.25 -8.70 0.54
N LEU A 96 9.30 -9.65 0.44
CA LEU A 96 8.33 -10.00 1.49
C LEU A 96 8.62 -11.33 2.18
N VAL A 97 9.59 -12.12 1.72
CA VAL A 97 9.86 -13.46 2.26
C VAL A 97 10.14 -13.41 3.76
N ASN A 98 11.00 -12.48 4.20
CA ASN A 98 11.32 -12.31 5.62
C ASN A 98 10.11 -11.89 6.45
N VAL A 99 9.27 -10.99 5.91
CA VAL A 99 8.06 -10.47 6.60
C VAL A 99 7.07 -11.59 6.90
N VAL A 100 6.91 -12.55 5.98
CA VAL A 100 5.97 -13.66 6.16
C VAL A 100 6.56 -14.76 7.04
N SER A 101 7.88 -14.98 6.97
CA SER A 101 8.60 -15.98 7.77
C SER A 101 8.63 -15.64 9.27
N ASP A 102 8.76 -14.35 9.62
CA ASP A 102 8.88 -13.92 11.03
C ASP A 102 7.58 -14.09 11.83
N SER A 103 6.45 -14.27 11.15
CA SER A 103 5.14 -14.36 11.79
C SER A 103 4.71 -15.78 12.17
N THR A 104 5.61 -16.77 12.05
CA THR A 104 5.43 -18.18 12.48
C THR A 104 6.11 -18.51 13.82
N ASN A 105 6.39 -17.51 14.66
CA ASN A 105 6.82 -17.68 16.06
C ASN A 105 5.82 -17.04 17.03
#